data_AF-A0A164LP50-F1
#
_entry.id   AF-A0A164LP50-F1
#
_cell.length_a   1.000
_cell.length_b   1.000
_cell.length_c   1.000
_cell.angle_alpha   90.00
_cell.angle_beta   90.00
_cell.angle_gamma   90.00
#
_symmetry.space_group_name_H-M   'P 1'
#
loop_
_entity.id
_entity.type
_entity.pdbx_description
1 polymer ?
#
loop_
_entity_poly.entity_id
_entity_poly.type
_entity_poly.pdbx_seq_one_letter_code
_entity_poly.pdbx_strand_id
1 'polypeptide(L)'
;MRWLRVCCRAPRGPRRPTAGCYAPRFGLYSVDVATDPTLTRHPTDAVAAYATLTHNGGVPADYRPTHPPVPCSQVDPPASCDEPVTVPPAAS
;
A
#
# COMPACT_ATOMS: atom_id res chain seq x y z
N MET A 1 -0.58 2.41 28.38
CA MET A 1 -0.14 1.41 27.37
C MET A 1 -0.74 0.00 27.49
N ARG A 2 -1.31 -0.43 28.64
CA ARG A 2 -1.85 -1.80 28.80
C ARG A 2 -3.00 -2.15 27.82
N TRP A 3 -3.79 -1.16 27.39
CA TRP A 3 -4.90 -1.32 26.46
C TRP A 3 -4.50 -1.53 24.98
N LEU A 4 -3.36 -0.98 24.52
CA LEU A 4 -2.87 -1.22 23.14
C LEU A 4 -2.55 -2.70 22.88
N ARG A 5 -1.97 -3.38 23.88
CA ARG A 5 -1.61 -4.81 23.77
C ARG A 5 -2.85 -5.72 23.73
N VAL A 6 -4.02 -5.26 24.19
CA VAL A 6 -5.24 -6.09 24.25
C VAL A 6 -5.99 -6.09 22.90
N CYS A 7 -5.94 -5.02 22.12
CA CYS A 7 -6.56 -4.97 20.78
C CYS A 7 -5.73 -5.68 19.69
N CYS A 8 -4.39 -5.70 19.81
CA CYS A 8 -3.51 -6.25 18.78
C CYS A 8 -2.86 -7.61 19.14
N ARG A 9 -3.23 -8.26 20.27
CA ARG A 9 -2.77 -9.63 20.57
C ARG A 9 -3.55 -10.61 19.72
N ALA A 10 -2.88 -11.32 18.81
CA ALA A 10 -3.47 -12.37 17.99
C ALA A 10 -4.05 -13.49 18.87
N PRO A 11 -5.38 -13.78 18.79
CA PRO A 11 -5.91 -15.08 19.13
C PRO A 11 -6.13 -15.89 17.84
N ARG A 12 -6.08 -17.22 17.96
CA ARG A 12 -6.58 -18.14 16.94
C ARG A 12 -8.07 -17.83 16.68
N GLY A 13 -8.38 -17.15 15.58
CA GLY A 13 -9.76 -16.87 15.17
C GLY A 13 -9.90 -15.60 14.30
N PRO A 14 -10.94 -15.49 13.46
CA PRO A 14 -11.14 -14.33 12.61
C PRO A 14 -11.64 -13.13 13.44
N ARG A 15 -10.89 -12.02 13.47
CA ARG A 15 -11.39 -10.74 14.02
C ARG A 15 -11.47 -9.65 12.97
N ARG A 16 -12.56 -8.88 13.07
CA ARG A 16 -12.77 -7.61 12.37
C ARG A 16 -11.71 -6.60 12.80
N PRO A 17 -11.09 -5.85 11.87
CA PRO A 17 -10.19 -4.77 12.22
C PRO A 17 -10.94 -3.69 13.01
N THR A 18 -10.45 -3.35 14.20
CA THR A 18 -10.98 -2.23 14.98
C THR A 18 -10.16 -0.97 14.67
N ALA A 19 -10.84 0.17 14.55
CA ALA A 19 -10.18 1.46 14.42
C ALA A 19 -9.27 1.69 15.65
N GLY A 20 -7.97 1.88 15.41
CA GLY A 20 -6.97 2.12 16.45
C GLY A 20 -5.96 1.00 16.72
N CYS A 21 -6.00 -0.12 16.00
CA CYS A 21 -4.89 -1.09 16.05
C CYS A 21 -3.76 -0.69 15.07
N TYR A 22 -2.52 -0.76 15.55
CA TYR A 22 -1.30 -0.50 14.78
C TYR A 22 -0.75 -1.75 14.06
N ALA A 23 -1.58 -2.80 13.94
CA ALA A 23 -1.18 -4.02 13.22
C ALA A 23 -1.10 -3.82 11.70
N PRO A 24 -2.06 -3.13 11.03
CA PRO A 24 -1.89 -2.75 9.64
C PRO A 24 -0.70 -1.77 9.50
N ARG A 25 0.16 -2.02 8.52
CA ARG A 25 1.35 -1.19 8.25
C ARG A 25 1.28 -0.61 6.84
N PHE A 26 0.72 0.60 6.74
CA PHE A 26 0.51 1.30 5.48
C PHE A 26 1.57 2.38 5.19
N GLY A 27 2.43 2.70 6.17
CA GLY A 27 3.48 3.71 6.00
C GLY A 27 4.70 3.18 5.26
N LEU A 28 5.41 4.07 4.57
CA LEU A 28 6.71 3.78 3.97
C LEU A 28 7.79 3.47 5.02
N TYR A 29 7.62 3.97 6.24
CA TYR A 29 8.49 3.68 7.38
C TYR A 29 7.76 2.77 8.36
N SER A 30 8.53 1.86 8.97
CA SER A 30 8.08 1.09 10.12
C SER A 30 8.45 1.80 11.42
N VAL A 31 7.60 1.62 12.45
CA VAL A 31 7.81 2.17 13.79
C VAL A 31 7.47 1.09 14.80
N ASP A 32 8.35 0.86 15.77
CA ASP A 32 8.08 -0.04 16.89
C ASP A 32 7.37 0.71 18.02
N VAL A 33 6.03 0.75 17.93
CA VAL A 33 5.19 1.37 18.97
C VAL A 33 5.12 0.56 20.27
N ALA A 34 5.65 -0.67 20.30
CA ALA A 34 5.53 -1.57 21.43
C ALA A 34 6.72 -1.49 22.38
N THR A 35 7.93 -1.28 21.85
CA THR A 35 9.17 -1.27 22.63
C THR A 35 10.03 -0.03 22.47
N ASP A 36 9.88 0.75 21.40
CA ASP A 36 10.68 1.97 21.22
C ASP A 36 9.92 3.21 21.71
N PRO A 37 10.28 3.78 22.89
CA PRO A 37 9.63 4.99 23.39
C PRO A 37 9.97 6.25 22.57
N THR A 38 11.03 6.21 21.76
CA THR A 38 11.43 7.33 20.90
C THR A 38 10.68 7.36 19.58
N LEU A 39 9.96 6.28 19.26
CA LEU A 39 9.18 6.11 18.03
C LEU A 39 10.02 6.39 16.77
N THR A 40 11.22 5.82 16.76
CA THR A 40 12.13 5.94 15.62
C THR A 40 11.50 5.37 14.36
N ARG A 41 11.65 6.10 13.26
CA ARG A 41 11.18 5.68 11.94
C ARG A 41 12.28 4.88 11.25
N HIS A 42 12.00 3.62 10.97
CA HIS A 42 12.90 2.75 10.23
C HIS A 42 12.44 2.65 8.78
N PRO A 43 13.28 3.02 7.79
CA PRO A 43 12.89 2.96 6.40
C PRO A 43 12.62 1.52 5.98
N THR A 44 11.58 1.32 5.19
CA THR A 44 11.43 0.11 4.39
C THR A 44 12.07 0.32 3.01
N ASP A 45 12.22 -0.76 2.28
CA ASP A 45 12.55 -0.81 0.85
C ASP A 45 11.65 0.10 -0.01
N ALA A 46 10.40 0.34 0.41
CA ALA A 46 9.51 1.28 -0.26
C ALA A 46 9.99 2.74 -0.21
N VAL A 47 10.79 3.14 0.78
CA VAL A 47 11.34 4.51 0.88
C VAL A 47 12.27 4.79 -0.29
N ALA A 48 13.21 3.88 -0.56
CA ALA A 48 14.18 4.04 -1.64
C ALA A 48 13.48 4.01 -3.01
N ALA A 49 12.51 3.10 -3.19
CA ALA A 49 11.71 3.03 -4.40
C ALA A 49 10.91 4.33 -4.62
N TYR A 50 10.21 4.81 -3.61
CA TYR A 50 9.40 6.03 -3.70
C TYR A 50 10.24 7.28 -3.99
N ALA A 51 11.42 7.40 -3.37
CA ALA A 51 12.35 8.49 -3.63
C ALA A 51 12.84 8.46 -5.08
N THR A 52 13.19 7.28 -5.60
CA THR A 52 13.65 7.09 -6.99
C THR A 52 12.56 7.45 -7.99
N LEU A 53 11.34 6.94 -7.79
CA LEU A 53 10.21 7.23 -8.68
C LEU A 53 9.86 8.71 -8.69
N THR A 54 9.85 9.36 -7.52
CA THR A 54 9.61 10.80 -7.42
C THR A 54 10.71 11.59 -8.14
N HIS A 55 11.98 11.21 -7.94
CA HIS A 55 13.11 11.86 -8.60
C HIS A 55 13.04 11.74 -10.13
N ASN A 56 12.67 10.57 -10.63
CA ASN A 56 12.55 10.29 -12.07
C ASN A 56 11.25 10.85 -12.68
N GLY A 57 10.34 11.39 -11.88
CA GLY A 57 9.04 11.88 -12.34
C GLY A 57 8.05 10.76 -12.68
N GLY A 58 8.28 9.53 -12.23
CA GLY A 58 7.40 8.40 -12.46
C GLY A 58 8.12 7.07 -12.62
N VAL A 59 7.36 6.08 -13.07
CA VAL A 59 7.87 4.77 -13.48
C VAL A 59 8.50 4.84 -14.88
N PRO A 60 9.42 3.93 -15.22
CA PRO A 60 9.93 3.80 -16.60
C PRO A 60 8.80 3.63 -17.63
N ALA A 61 9.02 4.08 -18.86
CA ALA A 61 8.01 4.04 -19.93
C ALA A 61 7.58 2.61 -20.33
N ASP A 62 8.44 1.63 -20.06
CA ASP A 62 8.20 0.20 -20.29
C ASP A 62 7.55 -0.50 -19.08
N TYR A 63 7.32 0.21 -17.96
CA TYR A 63 6.64 -0.36 -16.80
C TYR A 63 5.27 -0.93 -17.18
N ARG A 64 4.98 -2.13 -16.68
CA ARG A 64 3.71 -2.82 -16.87
C ARG A 64 3.06 -3.09 -15.51
N PRO A 65 1.83 -2.60 -15.28
CA PRO A 65 1.07 -2.95 -14.08
C PRO A 65 0.90 -4.47 -13.95
N THR A 66 0.98 -4.98 -12.73
CA THR A 66 0.78 -6.41 -12.42
C THR A 66 -0.68 -6.85 -12.56
N HIS A 67 -1.62 -5.90 -12.45
CA HIS A 67 -3.03 -6.13 -12.73
C HIS A 67 -3.36 -5.61 -14.13
N PRO A 68 -3.89 -6.45 -15.03
CA PRO A 68 -4.28 -6.01 -16.36
C PRO A 68 -5.47 -5.04 -16.28
N PRO A 69 -5.58 -4.07 -17.22
CA PRO A 69 -6.77 -3.24 -17.32
C PRO A 69 -8.01 -4.10 -17.62
N VAL A 70 -9.15 -3.68 -17.07
CA VAL A 70 -10.44 -4.30 -17.32
C VAL A 70 -11.31 -3.39 -18.19
N PRO A 71 -12.23 -3.93 -19.01
CA PRO A 71 -13.05 -3.12 -19.91
C PRO A 71 -14.01 -2.15 -19.20
N CYS A 72 -14.36 -2.40 -17.94
CA CYS A 72 -15.24 -1.54 -17.15
C CYS A 72 -14.90 -1.70 -15.67
N SER A 73 -14.28 -0.68 -15.09
CA SER A 73 -13.95 -0.62 -13.65
C SER A 73 -15.06 0.09 -12.87
N GLN A 74 -15.38 -0.41 -11.68
CA GLN A 74 -16.39 0.18 -10.79
C GLN A 74 -15.81 1.25 -9.86
N VAL A 75 -14.55 1.63 -10.05
CA VAL A 75 -13.89 2.67 -9.24
C VAL A 75 -14.45 4.06 -9.56
N ASP A 76 -14.69 4.35 -10.84
CA ASP A 76 -15.20 5.64 -11.31
C ASP A 76 -16.17 5.51 -12.51
N PRO A 77 -17.39 4.99 -12.27
CA PRO A 77 -18.43 4.95 -13.30
C PRO A 77 -19.13 6.32 -13.48
N PRO A 78 -19.49 6.71 -14.72
CA PRO A 78 -19.45 5.91 -15.95
C PRO A 78 -18.12 5.98 -16.73
N ALA A 79 -17.25 6.95 -16.43
CA ALA A 79 -16.05 7.25 -17.21
C ALA A 79 -15.13 6.03 -17.44
N SER A 80 -14.94 5.22 -16.40
CA SER A 80 -14.13 3.99 -16.46
C SER A 80 -14.66 2.91 -17.40
N CYS A 81 -15.90 3.01 -17.86
CA CYS A 81 -16.54 2.06 -18.78
C CYS A 81 -16.71 2.64 -20.18
N ASP A 82 -16.91 3.96 -20.30
CA ASP A 82 -16.97 4.65 -21.59
C ASP A 82 -15.57 4.84 -22.21
N GLU A 83 -14.54 5.05 -21.38
CA GLU A 83 -13.15 5.27 -21.81
C GLU A 83 -12.16 4.43 -20.96
N PRO A 84 -12.06 3.11 -21.19
CA PRO A 84 -11.20 2.24 -20.41
C PRO A 84 -9.71 2.47 -20.71
N VAL A 85 -8.87 2.31 -19.68
CA VAL A 85 -7.40 2.39 -19.82
C VAL A 85 -6.90 1.28 -20.75
N THR A 86 -6.08 1.64 -21.73
CA THR A 86 -5.40 0.70 -22.63
C THR A 86 -3.90 0.70 -22.40
N VAL A 87 -3.26 -0.46 -22.61
CA VAL A 87 -1.80 -0.62 -22.49
C VAL A 87 -1.28 -1.12 -23.83
N PRO A 88 -0.20 -0.54 -24.40
CA PRO A 88 0.40 -1.03 -25.63
C PRO A 88 0.84 -2.49 -25.51
N PRO A 89 0.77 -3.28 -26.60
CA PRO A 89 1.25 -4.65 -26.60
C PRO A 89 2.72 -4.70 -26.15
N ALA A 90 3.11 -5.81 -25.52
CA ALA A 90 4.51 -6.01 -25.16
C ALA A 90 5.37 -6.02 -26.44
N ALA A 91 6.49 -5.30 -26.42
CA ALA A 91 7.47 -5.43 -27.50
C ALA A 91 8.01 -6.86 -27.49
N SER A 92 7.95 -7.52 -28.66
CA SER A 92 8.48 -8.87 -28.88
C SER A 92 9.95 -8.81 -29.27
#